data_AF-A0A7V8VLI0-F1
#
_entry.id   AF-A0A7V8VLI0-F1
#
_cell.length_a   1.000
_cell.length_b   1.000
_cell.length_c   1.000
_cell.angle_alpha   90.00
_cell.angle_beta   90.00
_cell.angle_gamma   90.00
#
_symmetry.space_group_name_H-M   'P 1'
#
loop_
_entity.id
_entity.type
_entity.pdbx_description
1 polymer ?
#
loop_
_entity_poly.entity_id
_entity_poly.type
_entity_poly.pdbx_seq_one_letter_code
_entity_poly.pdbx_strand_id
1 'polypeptide(L)'
;MSADSSPDVRFEIGHVLFIDIVGYSKLLIHEQSEQLQTLKEIVRGTEQFRLAEAEGKLLRLPTGDGGALVFRNTAEAPVLCALEVSKALKKSS
;
A
#
# COMPACT_ATOMS: atom_id res chain seq x y z
N MET A 1 36.39 9.27 -31.06
CA MET A 1 35.28 8.38 -30.67
C MET A 1 34.97 8.69 -29.23
N SER A 2 34.05 9.63 -28.98
CA SER A 2 33.61 9.99 -27.64
C SER A 2 32.64 8.91 -27.18
N ALA A 3 33.00 8.16 -26.15
CA ALA A 3 32.11 7.19 -25.55
C ALA A 3 31.03 7.96 -24.77
N ASP A 4 29.79 7.95 -25.29
CA ASP A 4 28.61 8.34 -24.54
C ASP A 4 28.49 7.41 -23.33
N SER A 5 28.82 7.91 -22.14
CA SER A 5 28.47 7.26 -20.89
C SER A 5 26.97 7.40 -20.69
N SER A 6 26.24 6.32 -20.93
CA SER A 6 24.84 6.20 -20.50
C SER A 6 24.74 6.57 -19.02
N PRO A 7 23.80 7.43 -18.60
CA PRO A 7 23.70 7.85 -17.21
C PRO A 7 23.55 6.61 -16.31
N ASP A 8 24.33 6.55 -15.22
CA ASP A 8 24.25 5.50 -14.20
C ASP A 8 22.79 5.36 -13.74
N VAL A 9 22.10 4.33 -14.23
CA VAL A 9 20.72 4.01 -13.83
C VAL A 9 20.76 3.58 -12.38
N ARG A 10 20.36 4.48 -11.47
CA ARG A 10 20.20 4.16 -10.05
C ARG A 10 18.94 3.31 -9.87
N PHE A 11 19.12 2.05 -9.50
CA PHE A 11 18.01 1.18 -9.12
C PHE A 11 17.46 1.59 -7.75
N GLU A 12 16.15 1.65 -7.62
CA GLU A 12 15.45 1.88 -6.35
C GLU A 12 14.79 0.59 -5.88
N ILE A 13 14.77 0.38 -4.55
CA ILE A 13 14.10 -0.77 -3.94
C ILE A 13 12.66 -0.38 -3.61
N GLY A 14 11.70 -1.16 -4.09
CA GLY A 14 10.30 -1.07 -3.68
C GLY A 14 9.97 -2.08 -2.60
N HIS A 15 9.54 -1.62 -1.44
CA HIS A 15 9.06 -2.45 -0.34
C HIS A 15 7.54 -2.59 -0.44
N VAL A 16 7.05 -3.82 -0.63
CA VAL A 16 5.64 -4.06 -0.99
C VAL A 16 4.86 -4.60 0.21
N LEU A 17 3.73 -3.96 0.51
CA LEU A 17 2.70 -4.48 1.40
C LEU A 17 1.50 -4.93 0.56
N PHE A 18 1.20 -6.23 0.57
CA PHE A 18 -0.04 -6.78 0.03
C PHE A 18 -1.08 -6.91 1.15
N ILE A 19 -2.31 -6.50 0.85
CA ILE A 19 -3.45 -6.62 1.75
C ILE A 19 -4.59 -7.29 1.00
N ASP A 20 -5.22 -8.26 1.65
CA ASP A 20 -6.34 -9.03 1.11
C ASP A 20 -7.46 -9.16 2.15
N ILE A 21 -8.72 -9.13 1.68
CA ILE A 21 -9.91 -9.30 2.51
C ILE A 21 -10.30 -10.77 2.51
N VAL A 22 -10.08 -11.43 3.66
CA VAL A 22 -10.42 -12.84 3.80
C VAL A 22 -11.92 -13.06 3.60
N GLY A 23 -12.25 -13.92 2.62
CA GLY A 23 -13.64 -14.26 2.32
C GLY A 23 -14.38 -13.23 1.46
N TYR A 24 -13.67 -12.26 0.87
CA TYR A 24 -14.24 -11.24 -0.03
C TYR A 24 -15.23 -11.80 -1.05
N SER A 25 -14.85 -12.90 -1.74
CA SER A 25 -15.67 -13.53 -2.78
C SER A 25 -16.98 -14.16 -2.27
N LYS A 26 -17.17 -14.28 -0.96
CA LYS A 26 -18.41 -14.81 -0.35
C LYS A 26 -19.45 -13.72 -0.07
N LEU A 27 -19.04 -12.44 -0.14
CA LEU A 27 -19.89 -11.29 0.13
C LEU A 27 -20.72 -10.91 -1.10
N LEU A 28 -21.85 -10.24 -0.89
CA LEU A 28 -22.63 -9.63 -1.96
C LEU A 28 -21.86 -8.44 -2.57
N ILE A 29 -22.18 -8.06 -3.80
CA ILE A 29 -21.44 -7.00 -4.54
C ILE A 29 -21.41 -5.66 -3.79
N HIS A 30 -22.50 -5.32 -3.09
CA HIS A 30 -22.55 -4.08 -2.30
C HIS A 30 -21.65 -4.17 -1.07
N GLU A 31 -21.67 -5.29 -0.35
CA GLU A 31 -20.81 -5.56 0.81
C GLU A 31 -19.33 -5.57 0.41
N GLN A 32 -18.99 -6.18 -0.74
CA GLN A 32 -17.64 -6.14 -1.31
C GLN A 32 -17.15 -4.70 -1.49
N SER A 33 -18.00 -3.83 -2.06
CA SER A 33 -17.68 -2.42 -2.29
C SER A 33 -17.48 -1.66 -0.98
N GLU A 34 -18.34 -1.90 0.02
CA GLU A 34 -18.23 -1.29 1.36
C GLU A 34 -16.97 -1.72 2.11
N GLN A 35 -16.65 -3.02 2.10
CA GLN A 35 -15.44 -3.54 2.75
C GLN A 35 -14.17 -3.00 2.09
N LEU A 36 -14.16 -2.93 0.76
CA LEU A 36 -13.02 -2.37 0.02
C LEU A 36 -12.87 -0.86 0.30
N GLN A 37 -13.96 -0.12 0.41
CA GLN A 37 -13.95 1.30 0.76
C GLN A 37 -13.41 1.50 2.19
N THR A 38 -13.90 0.72 3.14
CA THR A 38 -13.44 0.75 4.54
C THR A 38 -11.95 0.45 4.63
N LEU A 39 -11.46 -0.58 3.93
CA LEU A 39 -10.05 -0.91 3.87
C LEU A 39 -9.22 0.25 3.31
N LYS A 40 -9.66 0.87 2.21
CA LYS A 40 -8.97 2.02 1.60
C LYS A 40 -8.90 3.21 2.55
N GLU A 41 -9.97 3.50 3.28
CA GLU A 41 -10.01 4.59 4.24
C GLU A 41 -9.05 4.36 5.41
N ILE A 42 -9.04 3.15 5.97
CA ILE A 42 -8.12 2.78 7.05
C ILE A 42 -6.66 2.90 6.57
N VAL A 43 -6.36 2.33 5.40
CA VAL A 43 -5.00 2.37 4.82
C VAL A 43 -4.54 3.81 4.58
N ARG A 44 -5.39 4.67 4.00
CA ARG A 44 -5.10 6.10 3.79
C ARG A 44 -4.96 6.88 5.08
N GLY A 45 -5.59 6.40 6.16
CA GLY A 45 -5.51 6.98 7.50
C GLY A 45 -4.21 6.67 8.25
N THR A 46 -3.38 5.75 7.75
CA THR A 46 -2.10 5.40 8.38
C THR A 46 -1.05 6.50 8.21
N GLU A 47 -0.21 6.68 9.21
CA GLU A 47 0.88 7.66 9.19
C GLU A 47 1.89 7.33 8.10
N GLN A 48 2.30 6.06 8.00
CA GLN A 48 3.27 5.61 7.00
C GLN A 48 2.77 5.83 5.56
N PHE A 49 1.48 5.61 5.31
CA PHE A 49 0.88 5.91 4.01
C PHE A 49 0.98 7.41 3.70
N ARG A 50 0.56 8.28 4.63
CA ARG A 50 0.58 9.73 4.42
C ARG A 50 1.99 10.29 4.21
N LEU A 51 2.97 9.80 4.97
CA LEU A 51 4.36 10.20 4.82
C LEU A 51 4.90 9.80 3.45
N ALA A 52 4.72 8.55 3.05
CA ALA A 52 5.19 8.06 1.76
C ALA A 52 4.45 8.71 0.58
N GLU A 53 3.16 9.03 0.72
CA GLU A 53 2.39 9.78 -0.28
C GLU A 53 2.89 11.22 -0.41
N ALA A 54 3.13 11.92 0.71
CA ALA A 54 3.65 13.29 0.71
C ALA A 54 5.04 13.39 0.08
N GLU A 55 5.88 12.36 0.25
CA GLU A 55 7.19 12.27 -0.39
C GLU A 55 7.14 11.83 -1.87
N GLY A 56 5.98 11.47 -2.41
CA GLY A 56 5.86 10.89 -3.76
C GLY A 56 6.51 9.51 -3.89
N LYS A 57 6.75 8.82 -2.77
CA LYS A 57 7.41 7.51 -2.68
C LYS A 57 6.45 6.34 -2.48
N LEU A 58 5.15 6.58 -2.66
CA LEU A 58 4.11 5.57 -2.56
C LEU A 58 3.46 5.29 -3.92
N LEU A 59 3.47 4.03 -4.34
CA LEU A 59 2.65 3.54 -5.45
C LEU A 59 1.50 2.69 -4.90
N ARG A 60 0.31 2.88 -5.47
CA ARG A 60 -0.91 2.16 -5.11
C ARG A 60 -1.33 1.32 -6.31
N LEU A 61 -1.46 0.02 -6.10
CA LEU A 61 -1.89 -0.91 -7.14
C LEU A 61 -3.19 -1.57 -6.67
N PRO A 62 -4.31 -1.41 -7.40
CA PRO A 62 -5.53 -2.13 -7.08
C PRO A 62 -5.32 -3.62 -7.33
N THR A 63 -5.64 -4.44 -6.34
CA THR A 63 -5.84 -5.89 -6.48
C THR A 63 -7.32 -6.14 -6.20
N GLY A 64 -8.00 -7.01 -6.94
CA GLY A 64 -9.47 -7.04 -7.01
C GLY A 64 -10.20 -7.00 -5.65
N ASP A 65 -9.71 -7.76 -4.69
CA ASP A 65 -10.20 -7.97 -3.32
C ASP A 65 -9.42 -7.20 -2.24
N GLY A 66 -8.47 -6.35 -2.63
CA GLY A 66 -7.61 -5.65 -1.68
C GLY A 66 -6.75 -4.56 -2.31
N GLY A 67 -5.45 -4.57 -1.97
CA GLY A 67 -4.50 -3.66 -2.61
C GLY A 67 -3.05 -4.00 -2.32
N ALA A 68 -2.18 -3.53 -3.21
CA ALA A 68 -0.74 -3.51 -2.99
C ALA A 68 -0.24 -2.07 -2.86
N LEU A 69 0.55 -1.83 -1.83
CA LEU A 69 1.25 -0.57 -1.59
C LEU A 69 2.74 -0.81 -1.80
N VAL A 70 3.37 -0.01 -2.65
CA VAL A 70 4.82 -0.06 -2.86
C VAL A 70 5.43 1.20 -2.29
N PHE A 71 6.25 1.01 -1.26
CA PHE A 71 6.99 2.05 -0.57
C PHE A 71 8.42 2.12 -1.11
N ARG A 72 8.85 3.29 -1.57
CA ARG A 72 10.23 3.56 -2.03
C ARG A 72 11.06 4.33 -1.01
N ASN A 73 10.61 4.40 0.25
CA ASN A 73 11.29 5.10 1.33
C ASN A 73 12.15 4.14 2.18
N THR A 74 11.56 3.42 3.14
CA THR A 74 12.26 2.53 4.07
C THR A 74 11.64 1.15 4.05
N ALA A 75 12.43 0.13 4.40
CA ALA A 75 11.95 -1.25 4.52
C ALA A 75 10.92 -1.43 5.65
N GLU A 76 10.93 -0.55 6.65
CA GLU A 76 10.05 -0.60 7.82
C GLU A 76 8.67 0.00 7.53
N ALA A 77 8.57 0.97 6.61
CA ALA A 77 7.32 1.64 6.26
C ALA A 77 6.13 0.69 5.98
N PRO A 78 6.25 -0.36 5.13
CA PRO A 78 5.15 -1.30 4.92
C PRO A 78 4.78 -2.09 6.19
N VAL A 79 5.75 -2.44 7.03
CA VAL A 79 5.49 -3.20 8.27
C VAL A 79 4.77 -2.34 9.30
N LEU A 80 5.23 -1.10 9.48
CA LEU A 80 4.59 -0.11 10.35
C LEU A 80 3.17 0.22 9.85
N CYS A 81 2.99 0.40 8.54
CA CYS A 81 1.68 0.57 7.92
C CYS A 81 0.76 -0.62 8.25
N ALA A 82 1.23 -1.85 8.10
CA ALA A 82 0.44 -3.05 8.42
C ALA A 82 0.04 -3.11 9.90
N LEU A 83 0.93 -2.71 10.82
CA LEU A 83 0.62 -2.63 12.25
C LEU A 83 -0.44 -1.57 12.56
N GLU A 84 -0.39 -0.42 11.89
CA GLU A 84 -1.38 0.65 12.03
C GLU A 84 -2.75 0.22 11.48
N VAL A 85 -2.80 -0.41 10.30
CA VAL A 85 -4.02 -1.01 9.75
C VAL A 85 -4.61 -2.03 10.72
N SER A 86 -3.78 -2.94 11.26
CA SER A 86 -4.24 -3.93 12.24
C SER A 86 -4.81 -3.30 13.50
N LYS A 87 -4.17 -2.24 14.03
CA LYS A 87 -4.67 -1.50 15.19
C LYS A 87 -5.99 -0.79 14.90
N ALA A 88 -6.14 -0.19 13.72
CA ALA A 88 -7.36 0.48 13.31
C ALA A 88 -8.52 -0.51 13.16
N LEU A 89 -8.30 -1.64 12.48
CA LEU A 89 -9.30 -2.69 12.32
C LEU A 89 -9.78 -3.25 13.67
N LYS A 90 -8.89 -3.41 14.66
CA LYS A 90 -9.27 -3.85 16.01
C LYS A 90 -10.07 -2.84 16.81
N LYS A 91 -9.99 -1.54 16.47
CA LYS A 91 -10.76 -0.47 17.14
C LYS A 91 -12.14 -0.26 16.51
N SER A 92 -12.29 -0.61 15.24
CA SER A 92 -13.54 -0.50 14.49
C SER A 92 -14.42 -1.75 14.60
N SER A 93 -14.01 -2.73 15.41
CA SER A 93 -14.68 -4.03 15.58
C SER A 93 -15.24 -4.22 16.98
#